data_AF-A0A524DJ33-F1
#
_entry.id   AF-A0A524DJ33-F1
#
_cell.length_a   1.000
_cell.length_b   1.000
_cell.length_c   1.000
_cell.angle_alpha   90.00
_cell.angle_beta   90.00
_cell.angle_gamma   90.00
#
_symmetry.space_group_name_H-M   'P 1'
#
loop_
_entity.id
_entity.type
_entity.pdbx_description
1 polymer ?
#
loop_
_entity_poly.entity_id
_entity_poly.type
_entity_poly.pdbx_seq_one_letter_code
_entity_poly.pdbx_strand_id
1 'polypeptide(L)'
;MVDEKVLELKPLKKRNLDLVMIESEFPITWFFEKEKSQKGNMSWDLNIVSKEYLELVDKYIEKYDPDFAVEEKGNRDDEAADSDPLRELFNKKGIPYKMVDISENAEGYLRATLEQHLNLIKQLNSKIEQMIKSNEGNAPKENELFQELVLWRDYLEKEYDDQENEVRYEVREAWMMMKIVNLTKEFKKNDLKGIFICDLSHFRGIKELAENLNVNAKQIKLDRKVKVENSPILIDTEGNVTNPEKNPSLPKKSLIELSGIKIKTKDKSDKICYFFDTDDTASPFDINMAYDAGFDVVVPVGNMKADKVPQLVQDAIFSRKPKAPTTFFIGGADVKEGEKIAKKVVKSLVPPFECPVIIDPRGSHTTASSVVAKTLNVASKKHGIDSIEGRKVAIMGAGPVARIAAILAAKLHAKTFIVETWDKSNIEAVKELEKDLNEEAGENATKIVGVFAPTIEERLEVVKDADIIWSLAAAGVEIFSADAMNKLEGMKIVVDINLVPPYGIEGIRPKHDNEEIYPSIYAIGARALGGLKSNVEASILKKAADTRGKKIFNYNDAFETAQKLISK
;
A
#
# COMPACT_ATOMS: atom_id res chain seq x y z
N MET A 1 7.69 -3.15 -51.44
CA MET A 1 7.82 -3.71 -50.09
C MET A 1 6.98 -2.84 -49.19
N VAL A 2 5.77 -3.28 -48.86
CA VAL A 2 4.92 -2.59 -47.88
C VAL A 2 5.56 -2.92 -46.53
N ASP A 3 5.98 -1.91 -45.77
CA ASP A 3 6.50 -2.09 -44.40
C ASP A 3 5.46 -2.86 -43.60
N GLU A 4 5.73 -4.14 -43.31
CA GLU A 4 4.95 -4.92 -42.35
C GLU A 4 5.12 -4.26 -40.98
N LYS A 5 4.08 -3.56 -40.52
CA LYS A 5 4.02 -3.04 -39.15
C LYS A 5 3.94 -4.22 -38.19
N VAL A 6 5.07 -4.66 -37.67
CA VAL A 6 5.14 -5.65 -36.59
C VAL A 6 4.67 -4.99 -35.28
N LEU A 7 3.90 -5.73 -34.48
CA LEU A 7 3.51 -5.30 -33.13
C LEU A 7 4.76 -5.24 -32.25
N GLU A 8 5.28 -4.04 -32.00
CA GLU A 8 6.41 -3.81 -31.10
C GLU A 8 6.05 -2.78 -30.03
N LEU A 9 5.81 -3.25 -28.82
CA LEU A 9 5.60 -2.41 -27.64
C LEU A 9 6.93 -2.16 -26.94
N LYS A 10 7.51 -0.98 -27.15
CA LYS A 10 8.74 -0.53 -26.50
C LYS A 10 8.43 0.57 -25.49
N PRO A 11 8.96 0.51 -24.25
CA PRO A 11 8.76 1.55 -23.26
C PRO A 11 9.23 2.93 -23.74
N LEU A 12 8.54 3.99 -23.32
CA LEU A 12 8.94 5.36 -23.63
C LEU A 12 10.28 5.67 -22.96
N LYS A 13 11.35 5.77 -23.76
CA LYS A 13 12.67 6.20 -23.28
C LYS A 13 12.76 7.73 -23.37
N LYS A 14 12.95 8.41 -22.23
CA LYS A 14 13.15 9.88 -22.12
C LYS A 14 11.92 10.75 -22.42
N ARG A 15 10.70 10.20 -22.42
CA ARG A 15 9.44 10.93 -22.56
C ARG A 15 8.43 10.44 -21.52
N ASN A 16 7.59 11.33 -21.02
CA ASN A 16 6.52 11.02 -20.08
C ASN A 16 5.18 11.21 -20.79
N LEU A 17 4.24 10.29 -20.56
CA LEU A 17 2.87 10.40 -21.04
C LEU A 17 1.91 10.27 -19.86
N ASP A 18 1.08 11.29 -19.66
CA ASP A 18 -0.09 11.25 -18.78
C ASP A 18 -1.33 10.95 -19.65
N LEU A 19 -1.86 9.73 -19.55
CA LEU A 19 -3.01 9.28 -20.32
C LEU A 19 -4.28 9.29 -19.46
N VAL A 20 -5.30 10.02 -19.88
CA VAL A 20 -6.62 10.04 -19.25
C VAL A 20 -7.58 9.19 -20.06
N MET A 21 -7.95 8.04 -19.52
CA MET A 21 -8.91 7.11 -20.10
C MET A 21 -10.33 7.47 -19.64
N ILE A 22 -11.24 7.69 -20.58
CA ILE A 22 -12.64 8.07 -20.36
C ILE A 22 -13.52 6.97 -20.95
N GLU A 23 -14.49 6.49 -20.17
CA GLU A 23 -15.45 5.47 -20.64
C GLU A 23 -16.31 6.09 -21.74
N SER A 24 -16.42 5.38 -22.87
CA SER A 24 -17.33 5.75 -23.96
C SER A 24 -18.79 5.81 -23.49
N GLU A 25 -19.58 6.69 -24.09
CA GLU A 25 -21.00 6.84 -23.70
C GLU A 25 -21.78 5.54 -23.85
N PHE A 26 -21.57 4.87 -24.97
CA PHE A 26 -22.15 3.59 -25.34
C PHE A 26 -21.05 2.52 -25.46
N PRO A 27 -21.41 1.24 -25.22
CA PRO A 27 -20.48 0.14 -25.45
C PRO A 27 -19.99 0.09 -26.89
N ILE A 28 -18.68 -0.12 -27.07
CA ILE A 28 -18.04 -0.19 -28.38
C ILE A 28 -17.99 -1.67 -28.79
N THR A 29 -18.75 -2.04 -29.82
CA THR A 29 -18.76 -3.42 -30.29
C THR A 29 -17.55 -3.70 -31.17
N TRP A 30 -16.92 -4.84 -30.91
CA TRP A 30 -15.94 -5.46 -31.79
C TRP A 30 -16.28 -6.94 -31.95
N PHE A 31 -16.14 -7.54 -33.12
CA PHE A 31 -16.36 -8.97 -33.37
C PHE A 31 -15.79 -9.32 -34.74
N PHE A 32 -15.46 -10.59 -34.94
CA PHE A 32 -15.14 -11.08 -36.28
C PHE A 32 -16.44 -11.21 -37.10
N GLU A 33 -17.49 -11.84 -36.60
CA GLU A 33 -18.67 -12.13 -37.42
C GLU A 33 -19.70 -10.99 -37.48
N LYS A 34 -19.95 -10.44 -38.68
CA LYS A 34 -20.94 -9.37 -38.91
C LYS A 34 -22.38 -9.75 -38.55
N GLU A 35 -22.77 -11.02 -38.54
CA GLU A 35 -24.14 -11.44 -38.24
C GLU A 35 -24.51 -11.33 -36.74
N LYS A 36 -23.54 -11.23 -35.82
CA LYS A 36 -23.79 -10.88 -34.41
C LYS A 36 -24.37 -9.45 -34.25
N SER A 37 -24.32 -8.61 -35.31
CA SER A 37 -24.76 -7.18 -35.29
C SER A 37 -26.27 -6.95 -35.16
N GLN A 38 -27.14 -7.92 -35.45
CA GLN A 38 -28.60 -7.65 -35.47
C GLN A 38 -29.27 -7.60 -34.09
N LYS A 39 -28.54 -7.83 -33.00
CA LYS A 39 -29.06 -7.72 -31.64
C LYS A 39 -28.32 -6.68 -30.81
N GLY A 40 -28.56 -5.41 -31.15
CA GLY A 40 -28.59 -4.31 -30.18
C GLY A 40 -27.34 -3.45 -30.11
N ASN A 41 -27.44 -2.21 -30.61
CA ASN A 41 -27.52 -0.99 -29.79
C ASN A 41 -27.81 0.19 -30.73
N MET A 42 -29.08 0.60 -30.86
CA MET A 42 -29.53 1.53 -31.92
C MET A 42 -28.79 2.88 -31.92
N SER A 43 -28.32 3.35 -30.76
CA SER A 43 -27.53 4.59 -30.66
C SER A 43 -26.12 4.44 -31.24
N TRP A 44 -25.52 3.24 -31.13
CA TRP A 44 -24.23 2.90 -31.71
C TRP A 44 -24.33 2.79 -33.23
N ASP A 45 -25.38 2.14 -33.75
CA ASP A 45 -25.63 2.01 -35.19
C ASP A 45 -25.92 3.37 -35.87
N LEU A 46 -26.50 4.30 -35.12
CA LEU A 46 -26.79 5.67 -35.59
C LEU A 46 -25.64 6.65 -35.33
N ASN A 47 -24.52 6.20 -34.75
CA ASN A 47 -23.35 7.02 -34.40
C ASN A 47 -23.71 8.30 -33.61
N ILE A 48 -24.65 8.17 -32.67
CA ILE A 48 -25.14 9.31 -31.87
C ILE A 48 -24.34 9.41 -30.58
N VAL A 49 -23.86 10.63 -30.30
CA VAL A 49 -23.30 11.03 -29.00
C VAL A 49 -24.21 12.09 -28.38
N SER A 50 -24.57 11.95 -27.11
CA SER A 50 -25.45 12.92 -26.45
C SER A 50 -24.74 14.26 -26.23
N LYS A 51 -25.53 15.34 -26.14
CA LYS A 51 -24.99 16.66 -25.81
C LYS A 51 -24.35 16.67 -24.42
N GLU A 52 -24.96 15.96 -23.48
CA GLU A 52 -24.49 15.81 -22.11
C GLU A 52 -23.11 15.15 -22.06
N TYR A 53 -22.87 14.14 -22.89
CA TYR A 53 -21.55 13.50 -22.98
C TYR A 53 -20.52 14.42 -23.65
N LEU A 54 -20.88 15.13 -24.72
CA LEU A 54 -20.00 16.12 -25.35
C LEU A 54 -19.58 17.22 -24.37
N GLU A 55 -20.51 17.74 -23.56
CA GLU A 55 -20.21 18.72 -22.51
C GLU A 55 -19.29 18.14 -21.42
N LEU A 56 -19.46 16.86 -21.06
CA LEU A 56 -18.60 16.19 -20.10
C LEU A 56 -17.17 16.04 -20.63
N VAL A 57 -17.02 15.62 -21.89
CA VAL A 57 -15.72 15.53 -22.56
C VAL A 57 -15.08 16.91 -22.67
N ASP A 58 -15.84 17.95 -23.01
CA ASP A 58 -15.33 19.33 -23.08
C ASP A 58 -14.76 19.81 -21.74
N LYS A 59 -15.46 19.53 -20.63
CA LYS A 59 -14.94 19.80 -19.28
C LYS A 59 -13.63 19.06 -18.99
N TYR A 60 -13.45 17.85 -19.52
CA TYR A 60 -12.20 17.11 -19.37
C TYR A 60 -11.09 17.63 -20.25
N ILE A 61 -11.40 18.11 -21.45
CA ILE A 61 -10.46 18.84 -22.30
C ILE A 61 -9.91 20.05 -21.54
N GLU A 62 -10.80 20.90 -20.98
CA GLU A 62 -10.39 22.07 -20.20
C GLU A 62 -9.56 21.72 -18.95
N LYS A 63 -9.94 20.64 -18.26
CA LYS A 63 -9.29 20.23 -17.02
C LYS A 63 -7.90 19.64 -17.22
N TYR A 64 -7.74 18.80 -18.25
CA TYR A 64 -6.52 18.03 -18.44
C TYR A 64 -5.60 18.64 -19.49
N ASP A 65 -6.11 19.51 -20.37
CA ASP A 65 -5.34 20.23 -21.39
C ASP A 65 -4.50 19.25 -22.24
N PRO A 66 -5.14 18.32 -22.98
CA PRO A 66 -4.44 17.26 -23.68
C PRO A 66 -3.75 17.76 -24.96
N ASP A 67 -2.56 17.20 -25.24
CA ASP A 67 -1.82 17.46 -26.47
C ASP A 67 -2.41 16.67 -27.67
N PHE A 68 -3.12 15.56 -27.41
CA PHE A 68 -3.84 14.77 -28.40
C PHE A 68 -5.00 13.98 -27.76
N ALA A 69 -5.93 13.53 -28.59
CA ALA A 69 -6.99 12.62 -28.20
C ALA A 69 -7.08 11.43 -29.16
N VAL A 70 -7.40 10.27 -28.61
CA VAL A 70 -7.70 9.07 -29.37
C VAL A 70 -8.99 8.41 -28.92
N GLU A 71 -9.62 7.65 -29.80
CA GLU A 71 -10.81 6.86 -29.50
C GLU A 71 -10.68 5.44 -30.08
N GLU A 72 -11.23 4.46 -29.38
CA GLU A 72 -11.34 3.07 -29.87
C GLU A 72 -12.24 2.99 -31.11
N LYS A 73 -11.75 2.50 -32.26
CA LYS A 73 -12.56 2.41 -33.51
C LYS A 73 -13.71 1.40 -33.40
N GLY A 74 -13.48 0.19 -32.90
CA GLY A 74 -14.51 -0.85 -32.91
C GLY A 74 -14.73 -1.43 -34.32
N ASN A 75 -15.93 -1.96 -34.57
CA ASN A 75 -16.36 -2.33 -35.92
C ASN A 75 -16.95 -1.17 -36.74
N ARG A 76 -16.76 0.11 -36.34
CA ARG A 76 -17.26 1.26 -37.11
C ARG A 76 -16.62 1.30 -38.50
N ASP A 77 -17.44 1.55 -39.53
CA ASP A 77 -16.94 1.80 -40.88
C ASP A 77 -16.30 3.20 -40.97
N ASP A 78 -15.65 3.47 -42.11
CA ASP A 78 -14.90 4.72 -42.28
C ASP A 78 -15.83 5.94 -42.37
N GLU A 79 -17.06 5.79 -42.87
CA GLU A 79 -18.05 6.88 -42.94
C GLU A 79 -18.57 7.27 -41.54
N ALA A 80 -18.88 6.28 -40.70
CA ALA A 80 -19.24 6.49 -39.30
C ALA A 80 -18.05 7.06 -38.50
N ALA A 81 -16.84 6.59 -38.76
CA ALA A 81 -15.64 7.14 -38.13
C ALA A 81 -15.40 8.61 -38.51
N ASP A 82 -15.69 8.98 -39.76
CA ASP A 82 -15.46 10.33 -40.26
C ASP A 82 -16.50 11.35 -39.77
N SER A 83 -17.73 10.90 -39.52
CA SER A 83 -18.87 11.72 -39.05
C SER A 83 -19.01 11.80 -37.53
N ASP A 84 -17.99 11.34 -36.78
CA ASP A 84 -18.01 11.29 -35.31
C ASP A 84 -18.15 12.68 -34.65
N PRO A 85 -19.17 12.93 -33.81
CA PRO A 85 -19.35 14.20 -33.10
C PRO A 85 -18.17 14.61 -32.21
N LEU A 86 -17.42 13.66 -31.63
CA LEU A 86 -16.22 13.95 -30.84
C LEU A 86 -15.11 14.53 -31.70
N ARG A 87 -15.00 14.09 -32.96
CA ARG A 87 -14.02 14.63 -33.90
C ARG A 87 -14.23 16.13 -34.11
N GLU A 88 -15.48 16.57 -34.28
CA GLU A 88 -15.80 17.99 -34.38
C GLU A 88 -15.42 18.76 -33.11
N LEU A 89 -15.69 18.20 -31.93
CA LEU A 89 -15.36 18.81 -30.64
C LEU A 89 -13.85 19.05 -30.50
N PHE A 90 -13.03 18.01 -30.71
CA PHE A 90 -11.57 18.12 -30.62
C PHE A 90 -10.98 19.03 -31.70
N ASN A 91 -11.50 18.99 -32.93
CA ASN A 91 -11.09 19.89 -34.01
C ASN A 91 -11.36 21.36 -33.66
N LYS A 92 -12.52 21.68 -33.08
CA LYS A 92 -12.86 23.04 -32.61
C LYS A 92 -11.89 23.55 -31.55
N LYS A 93 -11.29 22.66 -30.76
CA LYS A 93 -10.30 22.99 -29.72
C LYS A 93 -8.85 22.91 -30.23
N GLY A 94 -8.62 22.59 -31.51
CA GLY A 94 -7.30 22.48 -32.11
C GLY A 94 -6.47 21.28 -31.62
N ILE A 95 -7.13 20.25 -31.09
CA ILE A 95 -6.47 19.05 -30.54
C ILE A 95 -6.52 17.94 -31.60
N PRO A 96 -5.36 17.33 -31.96
CA PRO A 96 -5.33 16.19 -32.88
C PRO A 96 -6.18 15.02 -32.37
N TYR A 97 -7.11 14.54 -33.19
CA TYR A 97 -7.99 13.41 -32.91
C TYR A 97 -7.76 12.27 -33.90
N LYS A 98 -7.54 11.04 -33.39
CA LYS A 98 -7.37 9.83 -34.22
C LYS A 98 -8.08 8.63 -33.60
N MET A 99 -8.69 7.78 -34.41
CA MET A 99 -9.14 6.48 -33.93
C MET A 99 -7.99 5.47 -33.87
N VAL A 100 -8.02 4.57 -32.88
CA VAL A 100 -7.03 3.52 -32.65
C VAL A 100 -7.71 2.16 -32.54
N ASP A 101 -7.05 1.14 -33.07
CA ASP A 101 -7.53 -0.25 -33.07
C ASP A 101 -6.40 -1.22 -33.48
N ILE A 102 -6.68 -2.51 -33.59
CA ILE A 102 -5.86 -3.48 -34.33
C ILE A 102 -5.63 -3.01 -35.79
N SER A 103 -4.58 -3.52 -36.44
CA SER A 103 -4.39 -3.28 -37.87
C SER A 103 -5.28 -4.20 -38.70
N GLU A 104 -5.80 -3.72 -39.82
CA GLU A 104 -6.64 -4.52 -40.74
C GLU A 104 -5.94 -5.80 -41.18
N ASN A 105 -4.63 -5.75 -41.41
CA ASN A 105 -3.83 -6.91 -41.79
C ASN A 105 -3.77 -7.96 -40.66
N ALA A 106 -3.49 -7.53 -39.42
CA ALA A 106 -3.43 -8.44 -38.27
C ALA A 106 -4.82 -9.02 -37.94
N GLU A 107 -5.86 -8.21 -38.04
CA GLU A 107 -7.24 -8.66 -37.90
C GLU A 107 -7.59 -9.71 -38.97
N GLY A 108 -7.26 -9.44 -40.24
CA GLY A 108 -7.50 -10.38 -41.35
C GLY A 108 -6.81 -11.73 -41.16
N TYR A 109 -5.58 -11.74 -40.66
CA TYR A 109 -4.84 -12.98 -40.36
C TYR A 109 -5.48 -13.78 -39.22
N LEU A 110 -5.83 -13.12 -38.11
CA LEU A 110 -6.47 -13.76 -36.96
C LEU A 110 -7.86 -14.30 -37.32
N ARG A 111 -8.61 -13.52 -38.09
CA ARG A 111 -9.90 -13.91 -38.66
C ARG A 111 -9.80 -15.18 -39.50
N ALA A 112 -8.81 -15.25 -40.40
CA ALA A 112 -8.60 -16.42 -41.25
C ALA A 112 -8.23 -17.68 -40.43
N THR A 113 -7.53 -17.50 -39.31
CA THR A 113 -7.16 -18.59 -38.40
C THR A 113 -8.39 -19.16 -37.68
N LEU A 114 -9.35 -18.31 -37.34
CA LEU A 114 -10.61 -18.69 -36.66
C LEU A 114 -11.72 -19.12 -37.63
N GLU A 115 -11.56 -18.90 -38.92
CA GLU A 115 -12.57 -19.19 -39.95
C GLU A 115 -12.92 -20.68 -40.02
N GLN A 116 -11.95 -21.57 -39.80
CA GLN A 116 -12.17 -23.01 -39.78
C GLN A 116 -13.07 -23.43 -38.60
N HIS A 117 -12.85 -22.87 -37.42
CA HIS A 117 -13.69 -23.11 -36.24
C HIS A 117 -15.12 -22.59 -36.46
N LEU A 118 -15.27 -21.39 -37.01
CA LEU A 118 -16.58 -20.83 -37.35
C LEU A 118 -17.35 -21.69 -38.37
N ASN A 119 -16.68 -22.17 -39.41
CA ASN A 119 -17.33 -23.01 -40.41
C ASN A 119 -17.82 -24.33 -39.79
N LEU A 120 -17.04 -24.92 -38.88
CA LEU A 120 -17.45 -26.14 -38.16
C LEU A 120 -18.68 -25.88 -37.28
N ILE A 121 -18.71 -24.77 -36.53
CA ILE A 121 -19.87 -24.37 -35.73
C ILE A 121 -21.11 -24.18 -36.61
N LYS A 122 -20.97 -23.53 -37.79
CA LYS A 122 -22.08 -23.36 -38.74
C LYS A 122 -22.61 -24.68 -39.28
N GLN A 123 -21.72 -25.62 -39.59
CA GLN A 123 -22.10 -26.96 -40.03
C GLN A 123 -22.85 -27.74 -38.94
N LEU A 124 -22.37 -27.66 -37.69
CA LEU A 124 -23.04 -28.28 -36.54
C LEU A 124 -24.42 -27.64 -36.30
N ASN A 125 -24.53 -26.31 -36.31
CA ASN A 125 -25.81 -25.60 -36.19
C ASN A 125 -26.79 -26.04 -37.28
N SER A 126 -26.36 -26.07 -38.55
CA SER A 126 -27.20 -26.55 -39.65
C SER A 126 -27.65 -28.00 -39.45
N LYS A 127 -26.79 -28.88 -38.93
CA LYS A 127 -27.13 -30.28 -38.69
C LYS A 127 -28.12 -30.44 -37.53
N ILE A 128 -27.91 -29.73 -36.43
CA ILE A 128 -28.80 -29.67 -35.27
C ILE A 128 -30.18 -29.17 -35.69
N GLU A 129 -30.24 -28.07 -36.45
CA GLU A 129 -31.50 -27.53 -36.98
C GLU A 129 -32.23 -28.53 -37.91
N GLN A 130 -31.51 -29.25 -38.76
CA GLN A 130 -32.10 -30.29 -39.62
C GLN A 130 -32.72 -31.42 -38.78
N MET A 131 -32.06 -31.84 -37.70
CA MET A 131 -32.58 -32.88 -36.80
C MET A 131 -33.82 -32.41 -36.05
N ILE A 132 -33.87 -31.15 -35.62
CA ILE A 132 -35.05 -30.54 -35.00
C ILE A 132 -36.20 -30.47 -36.00
N LYS A 133 -35.95 -29.99 -37.23
CA LYS A 133 -36.96 -29.91 -38.29
C LYS A 133 -37.50 -31.29 -38.67
N SER A 134 -36.64 -32.30 -38.72
CA SER A 134 -37.02 -33.69 -39.00
C SER A 134 -37.84 -34.34 -37.88
N ASN A 135 -37.89 -33.72 -36.70
CA ASN A 135 -38.66 -34.15 -35.54
C ASN A 135 -39.78 -33.17 -35.20
N GLU A 136 -40.50 -32.69 -36.22
CA GLU A 136 -41.66 -31.79 -36.12
C GLU A 136 -41.38 -30.47 -35.36
N GLY A 137 -40.12 -30.00 -35.36
CA GLY A 137 -39.71 -28.80 -34.63
C GLY A 137 -39.36 -29.04 -33.16
N ASN A 138 -39.45 -30.28 -32.66
CA ASN A 138 -39.07 -30.65 -31.31
C ASN A 138 -37.63 -31.15 -31.23
N ALA A 139 -36.87 -30.74 -30.22
CA ALA A 139 -35.53 -31.26 -29.99
C ALA A 139 -35.56 -32.75 -29.59
N PRO A 140 -34.87 -33.67 -30.31
CA PRO A 140 -34.83 -35.10 -29.98
C PRO A 140 -33.89 -35.37 -28.81
N LYS A 141 -34.30 -34.97 -27.60
CA LYS A 141 -33.46 -34.95 -26.40
C LYS A 141 -32.91 -36.31 -25.98
N GLU A 142 -33.59 -37.41 -26.28
CA GLU A 142 -33.15 -38.78 -25.93
C GLU A 142 -32.19 -39.38 -26.99
N ASN A 143 -31.90 -38.67 -28.08
CA ASN A 143 -31.00 -39.14 -29.13
C ASN A 143 -29.54 -38.82 -28.77
N GLU A 144 -28.72 -39.85 -28.58
CA GLU A 144 -27.31 -39.74 -28.17
C GLU A 144 -26.48 -38.88 -29.13
N LEU A 145 -26.60 -39.10 -30.45
CA LEU A 145 -25.92 -38.29 -31.46
C LEU A 145 -26.35 -36.81 -31.42
N PHE A 146 -27.63 -36.53 -31.18
CA PHE A 146 -28.12 -35.15 -31.01
C PHE A 146 -27.49 -34.48 -29.79
N GLN A 147 -27.42 -35.19 -28.66
CA GLN A 147 -26.77 -34.68 -27.44
C GLN A 147 -25.28 -34.40 -27.69
N GLU A 148 -24.56 -35.34 -28.33
CA GLU A 148 -23.14 -35.17 -28.68
C GLU A 148 -22.91 -33.97 -29.59
N LEU A 149 -23.74 -33.78 -30.63
CA LEU A 149 -23.62 -32.65 -31.54
C LEU A 149 -23.85 -31.31 -30.84
N VAL A 150 -24.84 -31.22 -29.94
CA VAL A 150 -25.11 -30.01 -29.16
C VAL A 150 -23.95 -29.71 -28.20
N LEU A 151 -23.48 -30.72 -27.45
CA LEU A 151 -22.36 -30.55 -26.53
C LEU A 151 -21.07 -30.15 -27.26
N TRP A 152 -20.80 -30.74 -28.42
CA TRP A 152 -19.62 -30.41 -29.21
C TRP A 152 -19.72 -29.01 -29.82
N ARG A 153 -20.91 -28.63 -30.31
CA ARG A 153 -21.19 -27.28 -30.78
C ARG A 153 -20.98 -26.24 -29.68
N ASP A 154 -21.51 -26.48 -28.47
CA ASP A 154 -21.37 -25.57 -27.34
C ASP A 154 -19.90 -25.48 -26.86
N TYR A 155 -19.18 -26.61 -26.88
CA TYR A 155 -17.74 -26.63 -26.59
C TYR A 155 -16.95 -25.78 -27.60
N LEU A 156 -17.20 -25.96 -28.90
CA LEU A 156 -16.52 -25.21 -29.96
C LEU A 156 -16.90 -23.73 -29.95
N GLU A 157 -18.16 -23.39 -29.66
CA GLU A 157 -18.61 -22.00 -29.51
C GLU A 157 -17.90 -21.32 -28.34
N LYS A 158 -17.75 -22.02 -27.22
CA LYS A 158 -16.97 -21.52 -26.08
C LYS A 158 -15.49 -21.34 -26.43
N GLU A 159 -14.86 -22.32 -27.08
CA GLU A 159 -13.46 -22.22 -27.50
C GLU A 159 -13.23 -21.05 -28.46
N TYR A 160 -14.18 -20.83 -29.39
CA TYR A 160 -14.17 -19.69 -30.29
C TYR A 160 -14.31 -18.36 -29.54
N ASP A 161 -15.26 -18.25 -28.62
CA ASP A 161 -15.47 -17.03 -27.83
C ASP A 161 -14.25 -16.73 -26.92
N ASP A 162 -13.60 -17.76 -26.37
CA ASP A 162 -12.36 -17.62 -25.60
C ASP A 162 -11.21 -17.06 -26.49
N GLN A 163 -11.05 -17.58 -27.70
CA GLN A 163 -10.08 -17.09 -28.69
C GLN A 163 -10.41 -15.66 -29.16
N GLU A 164 -11.68 -15.34 -29.40
CA GLU A 164 -12.12 -13.98 -29.77
C GLU A 164 -11.85 -12.98 -28.62
N ASN A 165 -12.02 -13.40 -27.36
CA ASN A 165 -11.72 -12.60 -26.18
C ASN A 165 -10.22 -12.37 -25.98
N GLU A 166 -9.37 -13.37 -26.24
CA GLU A 166 -7.91 -13.21 -26.22
C GLU A 166 -7.48 -12.15 -27.23
N VAL A 167 -8.00 -12.21 -28.46
CA VAL A 167 -7.72 -11.19 -29.47
C VAL A 167 -8.22 -9.82 -29.01
N ARG A 168 -9.44 -9.75 -28.45
CA ARG A 168 -10.07 -8.50 -28.03
C ARG A 168 -9.33 -7.80 -26.88
N TYR A 169 -8.94 -8.54 -25.85
CA TYR A 169 -8.43 -7.97 -24.59
C TYR A 169 -6.91 -8.05 -24.45
N GLU A 170 -6.21 -8.82 -25.29
CA GLU A 170 -4.75 -8.87 -25.26
C GLU A 170 -4.17 -8.22 -26.51
N VAL A 171 -4.52 -8.76 -27.68
CA VAL A 171 -3.92 -8.32 -28.95
C VAL A 171 -4.39 -6.92 -29.32
N ARG A 172 -5.70 -6.68 -29.35
CA ARG A 172 -6.29 -5.37 -29.69
C ARG A 172 -5.80 -4.27 -28.77
N GLU A 173 -5.77 -4.54 -27.46
CA GLU A 173 -5.29 -3.58 -26.48
C GLU A 173 -3.82 -3.22 -26.68
N ALA A 174 -2.97 -4.21 -26.97
CA ALA A 174 -1.57 -3.99 -27.31
C ALA A 174 -1.41 -3.12 -28.57
N TRP A 175 -2.23 -3.36 -29.60
CA TRP A 175 -2.24 -2.55 -30.82
C TRP A 175 -2.69 -1.11 -30.57
N MET A 176 -3.77 -0.91 -29.82
CA MET A 176 -4.26 0.41 -29.43
C MET A 176 -3.18 1.18 -28.66
N MET A 177 -2.57 0.53 -27.67
CA MET A 177 -1.51 1.15 -26.88
C MET A 177 -0.27 1.45 -27.72
N MET A 178 0.10 0.58 -28.66
CA MET A 178 1.20 0.83 -29.59
C MET A 178 0.92 2.06 -30.47
N LYS A 179 -0.30 2.20 -31.00
CA LYS A 179 -0.72 3.38 -31.77
C LYS A 179 -0.65 4.65 -30.92
N ILE A 180 -1.11 4.61 -29.67
CA ILE A 180 -1.01 5.72 -28.71
C ILE A 180 0.45 6.12 -28.46
N VAL A 181 1.32 5.16 -28.15
CA VAL A 181 2.75 5.41 -27.91
C VAL A 181 3.42 5.95 -29.17
N ASN A 182 3.12 5.41 -30.35
CA ASN A 182 3.69 5.90 -31.60
C ASN A 182 3.24 7.32 -31.92
N LEU A 183 1.99 7.69 -31.62
CA LEU A 183 1.48 9.04 -31.80
C LEU A 183 2.30 10.07 -31.00
N THR A 184 2.79 9.71 -29.82
CA THR A 184 3.65 10.60 -29.02
C THR A 184 4.92 11.02 -29.76
N LYS A 185 5.42 10.21 -30.71
CA LYS A 185 6.64 10.50 -31.48
C LYS A 185 6.46 11.64 -32.46
N GLU A 186 5.22 11.93 -32.87
CA GLU A 186 4.88 13.05 -33.76
C GLU A 186 5.09 14.41 -33.07
N PHE A 187 5.14 14.42 -31.74
CA PHE A 187 5.30 15.64 -30.94
C PHE A 187 6.77 15.87 -30.54
N LYS A 188 7.18 17.15 -30.52
CA LYS A 188 8.52 17.58 -30.08
C LYS A 188 8.66 17.68 -28.56
N LYS A 189 7.55 17.63 -27.81
CA LYS A 189 7.46 17.77 -26.35
C LYS A 189 7.86 16.46 -25.65
N ASN A 190 8.50 16.57 -24.48
CA ASN A 190 8.90 15.40 -23.68
C ASN A 190 7.80 14.94 -22.72
N ASP A 191 7.01 15.87 -22.17
CA ASP A 191 5.90 15.59 -21.27
C ASP A 191 4.58 15.80 -22.02
N LEU A 192 3.93 14.70 -22.40
CA LEU A 192 2.70 14.71 -23.18
C LEU A 192 1.51 14.33 -22.33
N LYS A 193 0.34 14.87 -22.69
CA LYS A 193 -0.94 14.51 -22.11
C LYS A 193 -1.86 14.01 -23.21
N GLY A 194 -2.48 12.85 -23.00
CA GLY A 194 -3.42 12.27 -23.96
C GLY A 194 -4.79 12.03 -23.31
N ILE A 195 -5.86 12.15 -24.09
CA ILE A 195 -7.16 11.56 -23.75
C ILE A 195 -7.35 10.30 -24.59
N PHE A 196 -7.84 9.22 -23.96
CA PHE A 196 -8.28 8.01 -24.64
C PHE A 196 -9.72 7.69 -24.28
N ILE A 197 -10.61 7.72 -25.26
CA ILE A 197 -12.02 7.33 -25.11
C ILE A 197 -12.16 5.88 -25.58
N CYS A 198 -12.59 4.98 -24.68
CA CYS A 198 -12.71 3.56 -25.00
C CYS A 198 -13.77 2.88 -24.15
N ASP A 199 -14.13 1.65 -24.53
CA ASP A 199 -15.04 0.84 -23.71
C ASP A 199 -14.46 0.61 -22.30
N LEU A 200 -15.35 0.53 -21.32
CA LEU A 200 -14.98 0.23 -19.93
C LEU A 200 -14.27 -1.12 -19.79
N SER A 201 -14.58 -2.09 -20.66
CA SER A 201 -13.93 -3.41 -20.66
C SER A 201 -12.41 -3.32 -20.85
N HIS A 202 -11.93 -2.33 -21.61
CA HIS A 202 -10.52 -2.15 -21.92
C HIS A 202 -9.74 -1.41 -20.83
N PHE A 203 -10.41 -0.90 -19.81
CA PHE A 203 -9.76 -0.07 -18.79
C PHE A 203 -8.62 -0.82 -18.09
N ARG A 204 -8.85 -2.09 -17.73
CA ARG A 204 -7.89 -2.86 -16.95
C ARG A 204 -6.63 -3.18 -17.74
N GLY A 205 -6.75 -3.86 -18.89
CA GLY A 205 -5.57 -4.33 -19.61
C GLY A 205 -4.78 -3.17 -20.24
N ILE A 206 -5.43 -2.12 -20.74
CA ILE A 206 -4.73 -0.90 -21.21
C ILE A 206 -3.97 -0.22 -20.06
N LYS A 207 -4.51 -0.21 -18.84
CA LYS A 207 -3.77 0.34 -17.68
C LYS A 207 -2.55 -0.51 -17.34
N GLU A 208 -2.68 -1.84 -17.34
CA GLU A 208 -1.57 -2.76 -17.11
C GLU A 208 -0.47 -2.58 -18.19
N LEU A 209 -0.85 -2.44 -19.47
CA LEU A 209 0.06 -2.11 -20.56
C LEU A 209 0.72 -0.73 -20.39
N ALA A 210 -0.05 0.29 -19.99
CA ALA A 210 0.46 1.63 -19.75
C ALA A 210 1.53 1.64 -18.65
N GLU A 211 1.30 0.94 -17.53
CA GLU A 211 2.26 0.79 -16.44
C GLU A 211 3.57 0.15 -16.92
N ASN A 212 3.50 -0.92 -17.72
CA ASN A 212 4.67 -1.59 -18.31
C ASN A 212 5.45 -0.68 -19.29
N LEU A 213 4.80 0.32 -19.87
CA LEU A 213 5.39 1.24 -20.85
C LEU A 213 5.87 2.56 -20.25
N ASN A 214 5.82 2.71 -18.92
CA ASN A 214 6.07 3.95 -18.18
C ASN A 214 5.11 5.09 -18.56
N VAL A 215 3.85 4.76 -18.81
CA VAL A 215 2.75 5.71 -19.05
C VAL A 215 1.90 5.83 -17.80
N ASN A 216 1.62 7.06 -17.35
CA ASN A 216 0.76 7.31 -16.21
C ASN A 216 -0.70 7.35 -16.65
N ALA A 217 -1.44 6.26 -16.41
CA ALA A 217 -2.83 6.14 -16.81
C ALA A 217 -3.82 6.48 -15.68
N LYS A 218 -4.80 7.33 -15.97
CA LYS A 218 -5.92 7.69 -15.08
C LYS A 218 -7.24 7.24 -15.70
N GLN A 219 -8.07 6.52 -14.95
CA GLN A 219 -9.36 6.00 -15.43
C GLN A 219 -10.53 6.83 -14.91
N ILE A 220 -11.45 7.19 -15.80
CA ILE A 220 -12.69 7.92 -15.53
C ILE A 220 -13.88 7.08 -16.02
N LYS A 221 -14.60 6.48 -15.07
CA LYS A 221 -15.83 5.72 -15.33
C LYS A 221 -17.02 6.66 -15.37
N LEU A 222 -17.97 6.47 -16.28
CA LEU A 222 -19.22 7.22 -16.32
C LEU A 222 -20.15 6.79 -15.17
N ASP A 223 -20.68 7.77 -14.46
CA ASP A 223 -21.75 7.67 -13.49
C ASP A 223 -22.99 8.32 -14.07
N ARG A 224 -24.02 7.50 -14.26
CA ARG A 224 -25.27 7.84 -14.93
C ARG A 224 -26.33 8.03 -13.86
N LYS A 225 -26.74 9.28 -13.60
CA LYS A 225 -27.73 9.63 -12.58
C LYS A 225 -28.98 10.22 -13.21
N VAL A 226 -30.14 9.84 -12.69
CA VAL A 226 -31.43 10.41 -13.08
C VAL A 226 -31.61 11.74 -12.35
N LYS A 227 -31.76 12.87 -13.08
CA LYS A 227 -31.74 14.21 -12.46
C LYS A 227 -33.07 15.01 -12.49
N VAL A 228 -33.96 14.85 -13.48
CA VAL A 228 -35.15 15.74 -13.63
C VAL A 228 -36.41 15.02 -14.16
N GLU A 229 -37.58 15.40 -13.64
CA GLU A 229 -38.93 15.03 -14.13
C GLU A 229 -39.25 15.76 -15.45
N ASN A 230 -39.30 15.05 -16.59
CA ASN A 230 -39.88 15.56 -17.84
C ASN A 230 -41.16 14.77 -18.19
N SER A 231 -42.05 15.39 -18.98
CA SER A 231 -43.19 14.69 -19.59
C SER A 231 -42.67 13.63 -20.58
N PRO A 232 -43.15 12.38 -20.53
CA PRO A 232 -42.64 11.31 -21.39
C PRO A 232 -42.95 11.56 -22.88
N ILE A 233 -42.02 11.23 -23.77
CA ILE A 233 -42.29 11.21 -25.22
C ILE A 233 -43.36 10.13 -25.47
N LEU A 234 -44.54 10.52 -25.94
CA LEU A 234 -45.61 9.59 -26.28
C LEU A 234 -45.54 9.23 -27.75
N ILE A 235 -45.37 7.95 -28.05
CA ILE A 235 -45.42 7.41 -29.40
C ILE A 235 -46.82 6.80 -29.57
N ASP A 236 -47.61 7.32 -30.49
CA ASP A 236 -48.93 6.75 -30.78
C ASP A 236 -48.82 5.41 -31.53
N THR A 237 -49.94 4.71 -31.72
CA THR A 237 -49.97 3.42 -32.43
C THR A 237 -49.55 3.49 -33.90
N GLU A 238 -49.41 4.69 -34.45
CA GLU A 238 -48.93 4.96 -35.82
C GLU A 238 -47.45 5.38 -35.86
N GLY A 239 -46.80 5.53 -34.70
CA GLY A 239 -45.39 5.90 -34.60
C GLY A 239 -45.13 7.42 -34.51
N ASN A 240 -46.17 8.26 -34.40
CA ASN A 240 -45.98 9.71 -34.29
C ASN A 240 -45.60 10.11 -32.87
N VAL A 241 -44.63 11.02 -32.76
CA VAL A 241 -44.20 11.59 -31.48
C VAL A 241 -45.12 12.74 -31.08
N THR A 242 -45.87 12.58 -29.98
CA THR A 242 -46.70 13.64 -29.38
C THR A 242 -46.03 14.20 -28.13
N ASN A 243 -45.91 15.53 -28.05
CA ASN A 243 -45.30 16.22 -26.92
C ASN A 243 -46.39 16.49 -25.85
N PRO A 244 -46.26 16.04 -24.59
CA PRO A 244 -47.36 16.07 -23.64
C PRO A 244 -47.39 17.39 -22.88
N GLU A 245 -47.94 18.43 -23.50
CA GLU A 245 -48.38 19.62 -22.76
C GLU A 245 -49.77 19.41 -22.10
N LYS A 246 -50.41 18.23 -22.25
CA LYS A 246 -51.86 18.08 -21.96
C LYS A 246 -52.33 16.82 -21.21
N ASN A 247 -51.53 16.14 -20.38
CA ASN A 247 -52.10 15.06 -19.55
C ASN A 247 -51.44 14.88 -18.16
N PRO A 248 -52.14 15.19 -17.04
CA PRO A 248 -51.54 15.22 -15.69
C PRO A 248 -51.46 13.86 -14.95
N SER A 249 -51.89 12.74 -15.56
CA SER A 249 -52.07 11.46 -14.84
C SER A 249 -51.14 10.30 -15.23
N LEU A 250 -49.94 10.57 -15.78
CA LEU A 250 -48.98 9.53 -16.20
C LEU A 250 -47.63 9.62 -15.45
N PRO A 251 -46.92 8.48 -15.28
CA PRO A 251 -45.69 8.43 -14.48
C PRO A 251 -44.54 9.19 -15.16
N LYS A 252 -43.87 10.03 -14.38
CA LYS A 252 -42.75 10.90 -14.79
C LYS A 252 -41.41 10.13 -14.69
N LYS A 253 -40.67 9.96 -15.79
CA LYS A 253 -39.27 9.44 -15.78
C LYS A 253 -38.40 10.16 -16.83
N SER A 254 -37.08 10.19 -16.60
CA SER A 254 -36.17 11.36 -16.74
C SER A 254 -35.09 11.31 -17.85
N LEU A 255 -34.52 12.47 -18.17
CA LEU A 255 -33.19 12.63 -18.82
C LEU A 255 -32.03 12.17 -17.89
N ILE A 256 -30.93 11.68 -18.48
CA ILE A 256 -29.73 11.16 -17.79
C ILE A 256 -28.71 12.29 -17.58
N GLU A 257 -28.25 12.50 -16.35
CA GLU A 257 -27.03 13.26 -16.04
C GLU A 257 -25.81 12.32 -16.08
N LEU A 258 -24.76 12.76 -16.77
CA LEU A 258 -23.48 12.07 -16.86
C LEU A 258 -22.41 12.80 -16.01
N SER A 259 -21.71 12.05 -15.17
CA SER A 259 -20.52 12.51 -14.45
C SER A 259 -19.43 11.43 -14.47
N GLY A 260 -18.18 11.76 -14.13
CA GLY A 260 -17.11 10.77 -14.08
C GLY A 260 -16.64 10.45 -12.66
N ILE A 261 -16.51 9.16 -12.34
CA ILE A 261 -15.91 8.66 -11.10
C ILE A 261 -14.49 8.17 -11.39
N LYS A 262 -13.51 8.66 -10.62
CA LYS A 262 -12.14 8.15 -10.68
C LYS A 262 -12.04 6.77 -10.05
N ILE A 263 -11.51 5.80 -10.78
CA ILE A 263 -11.24 4.46 -10.23
C ILE A 263 -9.95 4.50 -9.42
N LYS A 264 -10.03 4.17 -8.12
CA LYS A 264 -8.87 3.86 -7.28
C LYS A 264 -8.80 2.35 -7.07
N THR A 265 -7.98 1.64 -7.84
CA THR A 265 -7.69 0.22 -7.60
C THR A 265 -6.92 0.08 -6.29
N LYS A 266 -7.50 -0.62 -5.29
CA LYS A 266 -6.82 -0.99 -4.04
C LYS A 266 -5.68 -1.94 -4.40
N ASP A 267 -4.45 -1.61 -4.00
CA ASP A 267 -3.30 -2.48 -4.21
C ASP A 267 -3.57 -3.84 -3.53
N LYS A 268 -3.64 -4.91 -4.33
CA LYS A 268 -3.92 -6.28 -3.86
C LYS A 268 -2.65 -7.04 -3.49
N SER A 269 -1.48 -6.40 -3.51
CA SER A 269 -0.22 -7.05 -3.16
C SER A 269 -0.15 -7.36 -1.66
N ASP A 270 0.29 -8.57 -1.33
CA ASP A 270 0.46 -9.03 0.05
C ASP A 270 1.44 -8.16 0.83
N LYS A 271 1.13 -7.82 2.07
CA LYS A 271 2.02 -7.13 2.99
C LYS A 271 3.03 -8.12 3.54
N ILE A 272 4.27 -8.02 3.08
CA ILE A 272 5.37 -8.92 3.47
C ILE A 272 6.26 -8.23 4.50
N CYS A 273 6.45 -8.86 5.66
CA CYS A 273 7.44 -8.47 6.66
C CYS A 273 8.62 -9.44 6.65
N TYR A 274 9.81 -8.97 6.27
CA TYR A 274 11.06 -9.71 6.47
C TYR A 274 11.56 -9.44 7.89
N PHE A 275 11.44 -10.42 8.77
CA PHE A 275 11.87 -10.33 10.15
C PHE A 275 13.29 -10.87 10.28
N PHE A 276 14.24 -9.94 10.41
CA PHE A 276 15.67 -10.21 10.57
C PHE A 276 15.99 -10.28 12.06
N ASP A 277 16.27 -11.49 12.52
CA ASP A 277 16.55 -11.79 13.92
C ASP A 277 18.00 -12.26 14.08
N THR A 278 18.72 -11.68 15.04
CA THR A 278 20.11 -12.09 15.33
C THR A 278 20.19 -13.44 16.04
N ASP A 279 19.11 -13.88 16.69
CA ASP A 279 19.05 -15.15 17.42
C ASP A 279 18.97 -16.32 16.43
N ASP A 280 19.44 -17.50 16.82
CA ASP A 280 19.46 -18.68 15.93
C ASP A 280 18.08 -19.03 15.37
N THR A 281 17.05 -18.81 16.18
CA THR A 281 15.64 -18.93 15.80
C THR A 281 14.96 -17.61 16.02
N ALA A 282 14.23 -17.14 15.01
CA ALA A 282 13.49 -15.90 15.09
C ALA A 282 12.41 -15.98 16.17
N SER A 283 12.27 -14.92 16.94
CA SER A 283 11.33 -14.79 18.07
C SER A 283 9.88 -15.07 17.65
N PRO A 284 9.22 -16.11 18.20
CA PRO A 284 7.79 -16.38 17.94
C PRO A 284 6.87 -15.26 18.42
N PHE A 285 7.28 -14.52 19.46
CA PHE A 285 6.53 -13.39 20.00
C PHE A 285 6.39 -12.29 18.95
N ASP A 286 7.52 -11.90 18.34
CA ASP A 286 7.60 -10.84 17.34
C ASP A 286 6.88 -11.24 16.03
N ILE A 287 6.97 -12.53 15.65
CA ILE A 287 6.25 -13.08 14.50
C ILE A 287 4.72 -12.98 14.70
N ASN A 288 4.21 -13.39 15.87
CA ASN A 288 2.78 -13.31 16.16
C ASN A 288 2.29 -11.86 16.16
N MET A 289 3.04 -10.95 16.78
CA MET A 289 2.71 -9.53 16.80
C MET A 289 2.68 -8.90 15.40
N ALA A 290 3.57 -9.34 14.50
CA ALA A 290 3.54 -8.89 13.11
C ALA A 290 2.27 -9.37 12.38
N TYR A 291 1.87 -10.64 12.53
CA TYR A 291 0.61 -11.10 11.94
C TYR A 291 -0.61 -10.35 12.51
N ASP A 292 -0.67 -10.19 13.84
CA ASP A 292 -1.76 -9.45 14.50
C ASP A 292 -1.82 -7.97 14.08
N ALA A 293 -0.70 -7.39 13.66
CA ALA A 293 -0.62 -6.03 13.13
C ALA A 293 -1.12 -5.90 11.67
N GLY A 294 -1.42 -7.01 11.00
CA GLY A 294 -2.00 -7.04 9.66
C GLY A 294 -0.99 -7.21 8.52
N PHE A 295 0.16 -7.85 8.79
CA PHE A 295 1.00 -8.41 7.73
C PHE A 295 0.39 -9.71 7.20
N ASP A 296 0.37 -9.88 5.88
CA ASP A 296 -0.17 -11.08 5.24
C ASP A 296 0.85 -12.23 5.27
N VAL A 297 2.14 -11.90 5.20
CA VAL A 297 3.25 -12.85 5.27
C VAL A 297 4.36 -12.30 6.16
N VAL A 298 4.80 -13.09 7.12
CA VAL A 298 6.01 -12.82 7.92
C VAL A 298 7.07 -13.84 7.55
N VAL A 299 8.21 -13.39 7.04
CA VAL A 299 9.35 -14.22 6.64
C VAL A 299 10.42 -14.14 7.74
N PRO A 300 10.51 -15.14 8.65
CA PRO A 300 11.51 -15.15 9.70
C PRO A 300 12.88 -15.55 9.14
N VAL A 301 13.90 -14.74 9.41
CA VAL A 301 15.30 -15.01 9.08
C VAL A 301 16.12 -14.93 10.36
N GLY A 302 16.39 -16.11 10.95
CA GLY A 302 17.26 -16.25 12.12
C GLY A 302 18.75 -16.25 11.75
N ASN A 303 19.60 -16.16 12.78
CA ASN A 303 21.05 -16.04 12.69
C ASN A 303 21.48 -14.98 11.65
N MET A 304 20.75 -13.86 11.66
CA MET A 304 20.99 -12.78 10.73
C MET A 304 22.25 -12.02 11.15
N LYS A 305 23.09 -11.73 10.16
CA LYS A 305 24.35 -10.99 10.32
C LYS A 305 24.40 -9.85 9.32
N ALA A 306 25.06 -8.77 9.71
CA ALA A 306 25.11 -7.54 8.95
C ALA A 306 25.71 -7.76 7.55
N ASP A 307 26.69 -8.64 7.38
CA ASP A 307 27.30 -8.97 6.08
C ASP A 307 26.31 -9.53 5.05
N LYS A 308 25.30 -10.31 5.47
CA LYS A 308 24.26 -10.88 4.58
C LYS A 308 23.19 -9.88 4.15
N VAL A 309 23.04 -8.77 4.88
CA VAL A 309 21.95 -7.80 4.67
C VAL A 309 21.85 -7.26 3.24
N PRO A 310 22.95 -6.79 2.59
CA PRO A 310 22.82 -6.10 1.31
C PRO A 310 22.21 -6.96 0.22
N GLN A 311 22.60 -8.23 0.14
CA GLN A 311 22.08 -9.17 -0.85
C GLN A 311 20.60 -9.48 -0.58
N LEU A 312 20.25 -9.87 0.65
CA LEU A 312 18.87 -10.23 1.00
C LEU A 312 17.89 -9.06 0.84
N VAL A 313 18.32 -7.84 1.18
CA VAL A 313 17.49 -6.65 0.98
C VAL A 313 17.27 -6.39 -0.50
N GLN A 314 18.31 -6.49 -1.34
CA GLN A 314 18.19 -6.30 -2.78
C GLN A 314 17.27 -7.34 -3.43
N ASP A 315 17.42 -8.62 -3.08
CA ASP A 315 16.56 -9.70 -3.58
C ASP A 315 15.09 -9.46 -3.20
N ALA A 316 14.83 -9.03 -1.96
CA ALA A 316 13.49 -8.73 -1.47
C ALA A 316 12.84 -7.50 -2.14
N ILE A 317 13.60 -6.43 -2.39
CA ILE A 317 13.03 -5.19 -2.98
C ILE A 317 12.92 -5.25 -4.51
N PHE A 318 13.81 -5.95 -5.21
CA PHE A 318 13.78 -6.05 -6.68
C PHE A 318 12.86 -7.16 -7.21
N SER A 319 12.51 -8.15 -6.38
CA SER A 319 11.53 -9.17 -6.73
C SER A 319 10.07 -8.67 -6.72
N ARG A 320 9.83 -7.40 -6.35
CA ARG A 320 8.50 -6.81 -6.27
C ARG A 320 8.44 -5.45 -6.99
N LYS A 321 7.25 -5.07 -7.46
CA LYS A 321 7.01 -3.74 -8.06
C LYS A 321 7.37 -2.62 -7.08
N PRO A 322 7.82 -1.44 -7.57
CA PRO A 322 8.02 -0.26 -6.72
C PRO A 322 6.78 0.03 -5.86
N LYS A 323 7.00 0.41 -4.60
CA LYS A 323 5.95 0.67 -3.59
C LYS A 323 5.06 -0.54 -3.23
N ALA A 324 5.43 -1.77 -3.59
CA ALA A 324 4.79 -2.94 -3.00
C ALA A 324 4.94 -2.91 -1.46
N PRO A 325 3.93 -3.39 -0.70
CA PRO A 325 3.98 -3.42 0.75
C PRO A 325 5.00 -4.45 1.25
N THR A 326 6.24 -4.01 1.41
CA THR A 326 7.33 -4.75 2.05
C THR A 326 7.76 -4.00 3.30
N THR A 327 8.14 -4.68 4.37
CA THR A 327 8.73 -4.10 5.59
C THR A 327 9.91 -4.93 6.04
N PHE A 328 10.97 -4.30 6.53
CA PHE A 328 12.03 -5.00 7.27
C PHE A 328 11.84 -4.73 8.76
N PHE A 329 11.82 -5.79 9.56
CA PHE A 329 11.77 -5.70 11.02
C PHE A 329 13.05 -6.31 11.60
N ILE A 330 13.81 -5.54 12.36
CA ILE A 330 15.06 -5.96 12.97
C ILE A 330 14.82 -6.28 14.45
N GLY A 331 14.99 -7.54 14.82
CA GLY A 331 14.87 -8.09 16.16
C GLY A 331 16.17 -8.72 16.69
N GLY A 332 16.02 -9.57 17.71
CA GLY A 332 17.09 -10.41 18.27
C GLY A 332 17.86 -9.84 19.46
N ALA A 333 18.58 -10.73 20.16
CA ALA A 333 19.27 -10.46 21.42
C ALA A 333 20.62 -9.76 21.28
N ASP A 334 21.30 -9.92 20.14
CA ASP A 334 22.54 -9.18 19.87
C ASP A 334 22.19 -7.79 19.33
N VAL A 335 21.88 -6.87 20.25
CA VAL A 335 21.45 -5.51 19.89
C VAL A 335 22.53 -4.76 19.11
N LYS A 336 23.83 -4.97 19.40
CA LYS A 336 24.91 -4.34 18.62
C LYS A 336 24.90 -4.82 17.18
N GLU A 337 24.66 -6.11 16.95
CA GLU A 337 24.51 -6.66 15.61
C GLU A 337 23.20 -6.19 14.96
N GLY A 338 22.10 -6.11 15.70
CA GLY A 338 20.83 -5.55 15.25
C GLY A 338 20.95 -4.12 14.73
N GLU A 339 21.68 -3.25 15.43
CA GLU A 339 21.94 -1.88 14.97
C GLU A 339 22.78 -1.85 13.67
N LYS A 340 23.78 -2.72 13.54
CA LYS A 340 24.55 -2.84 12.30
C LYS A 340 23.69 -3.34 11.14
N ILE A 341 22.81 -4.31 11.40
CA ILE A 341 21.82 -4.81 10.43
C ILE A 341 20.92 -3.66 10.00
N ALA A 342 20.32 -2.92 10.93
CA ALA A 342 19.45 -1.80 10.62
C ALA A 342 20.14 -0.72 9.77
N LYS A 343 21.38 -0.34 10.13
CA LYS A 343 22.20 0.61 9.35
C LYS A 343 22.43 0.10 7.92
N LYS A 344 22.68 -1.19 7.74
CA LYS A 344 22.87 -1.77 6.40
C LYS A 344 21.57 -1.90 5.63
N VAL A 345 20.46 -2.28 6.26
CA VAL A 345 19.13 -2.34 5.61
C VAL A 345 18.81 -0.97 5.02
N VAL A 346 18.91 0.08 5.83
CA VAL A 346 18.62 1.46 5.42
C VAL A 346 19.53 1.94 4.28
N LYS A 347 20.81 1.53 4.27
CA LYS A 347 21.77 1.83 3.20
C LYS A 347 21.51 1.03 1.92
N SER A 348 20.92 -0.15 2.02
CA SER A 348 20.62 -1.03 0.89
C SER A 348 19.32 -0.68 0.15
N LEU A 349 18.46 0.18 0.73
CA LEU A 349 17.28 0.71 0.06
C LEU A 349 17.69 1.73 -1.02
N VAL A 350 17.15 1.57 -2.23
CA VAL A 350 17.45 2.43 -3.38
C VAL A 350 16.15 2.95 -4.02
N PRO A 351 16.00 4.25 -4.30
CA PRO A 351 14.83 4.75 -5.01
C PRO A 351 14.67 4.11 -6.40
N PRO A 352 13.45 3.78 -6.86
CA PRO A 352 12.14 3.90 -6.19
C PRO A 352 11.75 2.69 -5.29
N PHE A 353 12.66 1.74 -5.07
CA PHE A 353 12.50 0.52 -4.29
C PHE A 353 12.78 0.76 -2.80
N GLU A 354 11.91 1.55 -2.18
CA GLU A 354 12.01 1.90 -0.77
C GLU A 354 10.86 1.32 0.05
N CYS A 355 11.17 0.93 1.28
CA CYS A 355 10.21 0.35 2.21
C CYS A 355 10.44 0.81 3.66
N PRO A 356 9.43 0.66 4.53
CA PRO A 356 9.57 0.88 5.95
C PRO A 356 10.52 -0.11 6.63
N VAL A 357 11.23 0.37 7.64
CA VAL A 357 12.19 -0.39 8.46
C VAL A 357 11.87 -0.16 9.93
N ILE A 358 11.63 -1.24 10.68
CA ILE A 358 11.39 -1.23 12.13
C ILE A 358 12.66 -1.70 12.83
N ILE A 359 13.11 -0.95 13.82
CA ILE A 359 14.29 -1.28 14.62
C ILE A 359 13.84 -1.45 16.07
N ASP A 360 13.83 -2.69 16.58
CA ASP A 360 13.49 -2.95 17.98
C ASP A 360 14.13 -4.26 18.52
N PRO A 361 15.45 -4.41 18.46
CA PRO A 361 16.11 -5.64 18.92
C PRO A 361 15.84 -5.85 20.43
N ARG A 362 15.29 -7.03 20.76
CA ARG A 362 14.76 -7.42 22.10
C ARG A 362 13.79 -6.41 22.73
N GLY A 363 13.05 -5.64 21.94
CA GLY A 363 12.16 -4.62 22.50
C GLY A 363 12.91 -3.44 23.13
N SER A 364 14.18 -3.23 22.79
CA SER A 364 15.01 -2.18 23.39
C SER A 364 14.42 -0.77 23.20
N HIS A 365 13.91 -0.47 22.01
CA HIS A 365 13.34 0.82 21.68
C HIS A 365 11.96 0.97 22.31
N THR A 366 11.10 -0.05 22.19
CA THR A 366 9.73 -0.02 22.72
C THR A 366 9.68 -0.03 24.24
N THR A 367 10.57 -0.80 24.89
CA THR A 367 10.69 -0.84 26.36
C THR A 367 11.23 0.47 26.90
N ALA A 368 12.34 0.99 26.35
CA ALA A 368 12.90 2.27 26.80
C ALA A 368 11.89 3.41 26.65
N SER A 369 11.24 3.47 25.49
CA SER A 369 10.17 4.44 25.20
C SER A 369 9.03 4.36 26.21
N SER A 370 8.62 3.14 26.58
CA SER A 370 7.55 2.91 27.56
C SER A 370 7.98 3.30 28.97
N VAL A 371 9.22 3.01 29.37
CA VAL A 371 9.81 3.45 30.66
C VAL A 371 9.76 4.97 30.77
N VAL A 372 10.27 5.68 29.76
CA VAL A 372 10.30 7.15 29.79
C VAL A 372 8.88 7.71 29.79
N ALA A 373 8.01 7.26 28.88
CA ALA A 373 6.64 7.78 28.77
C ALA A 373 5.80 7.51 30.04
N LYS A 374 5.91 6.33 30.65
CA LYS A 374 5.22 5.99 31.90
C LYS A 374 5.76 6.81 33.07
N THR A 375 7.07 6.99 33.16
CA THR A 375 7.70 7.85 34.18
C THR A 375 7.16 9.28 34.07
N LEU A 376 7.14 9.87 32.87
CA LEU A 376 6.61 11.23 32.65
C LEU A 376 5.12 11.33 32.99
N ASN A 377 4.33 10.33 32.60
CA ASN A 377 2.90 10.31 32.91
C ASN A 377 2.66 10.27 34.43
N VAL A 378 3.37 9.41 35.15
CA VAL A 378 3.29 9.33 36.62
C VAL A 378 3.78 10.63 37.26
N ALA A 379 4.92 11.16 36.81
CA ALA A 379 5.48 12.42 37.30
C ALA A 379 4.46 13.56 37.20
N SER A 380 3.84 13.76 36.03
CA SER A 380 2.85 14.82 35.84
C SER A 380 1.52 14.53 36.54
N LYS A 381 0.93 13.34 36.33
CA LYS A 381 -0.45 13.04 36.79
C LYS A 381 -0.56 12.70 38.27
N LYS A 382 0.51 12.20 38.90
CA LYS A 382 0.49 11.76 40.29
C LYS A 382 1.29 12.68 41.21
N HIS A 383 2.31 13.37 40.67
CA HIS A 383 3.25 14.16 41.47
C HIS A 383 3.36 15.63 41.05
N GLY A 384 2.58 16.09 40.06
CA GLY A 384 2.58 17.50 39.63
C GLY A 384 3.89 17.97 38.98
N ILE A 385 4.68 17.03 38.45
CA ILE A 385 5.95 17.29 37.77
C ILE A 385 5.71 17.27 36.27
N ASP A 386 5.48 18.44 35.68
CA ASP A 386 5.12 18.56 34.26
C ASP A 386 6.29 18.31 33.29
N SER A 387 7.53 18.44 33.76
CA SER A 387 8.75 18.20 32.98
C SER A 387 9.88 17.62 33.83
N ILE A 388 10.74 16.83 33.19
CA ILE A 388 12.00 16.31 33.78
C ILE A 388 13.23 17.13 33.39
N GLU A 389 13.04 18.25 32.70
CA GLU A 389 14.11 19.16 32.35
C GLU A 389 14.89 19.60 33.61
N GLY A 390 16.21 19.51 33.55
CA GLY A 390 17.11 19.87 34.65
C GLY A 390 17.09 18.90 35.85
N ARG A 391 16.17 17.94 35.90
CA ARG A 391 16.09 16.89 36.93
C ARG A 391 17.14 15.82 36.71
N LYS A 392 17.61 15.21 37.80
CA LYS A 392 18.62 14.15 37.73
C LYS A 392 17.95 12.80 37.50
N VAL A 393 18.29 12.17 36.37
CA VAL A 393 17.83 10.83 35.99
C VAL A 393 19.03 9.89 36.06
N ALA A 394 18.98 8.95 37.00
CA ALA A 394 20.02 7.94 37.18
C ALA A 394 19.56 6.60 36.61
N ILE A 395 20.30 6.09 35.63
CA ILE A 395 19.94 4.90 34.86
C ILE A 395 20.91 3.79 35.22
N MET A 396 20.43 2.78 35.95
CA MET A 396 21.22 1.65 36.41
C MET A 396 21.23 0.56 35.34
N GLY A 397 22.40 0.32 34.77
CA GLY A 397 22.64 -0.59 33.66
C GLY A 397 23.18 0.13 32.41
N ALA A 398 23.99 -0.58 31.63
CA ALA A 398 24.55 -0.11 30.36
C ALA A 398 24.03 -0.89 29.13
N GLY A 399 22.96 -1.67 29.33
CA GLY A 399 22.33 -2.50 28.31
C GLY A 399 21.53 -1.68 27.28
N PRO A 400 21.02 -2.35 26.24
CA PRO A 400 20.28 -1.70 25.13
C PRO A 400 19.12 -0.80 25.56
N VAL A 401 18.29 -1.26 26.50
CA VAL A 401 17.17 -0.46 27.02
C VAL A 401 17.68 0.80 27.73
N ALA A 402 18.74 0.67 28.53
CA ALA A 402 19.34 1.77 29.27
C ALA A 402 19.95 2.83 28.33
N ARG A 403 20.61 2.39 27.26
CA ARG A 403 21.18 3.27 26.22
C ARG A 403 20.13 4.16 25.58
N ILE A 404 19.04 3.55 25.09
CA ILE A 404 17.94 4.30 24.47
C ILE A 404 17.23 5.20 25.49
N ALA A 405 17.02 4.72 26.72
CA ALA A 405 16.44 5.53 27.79
C ALA A 405 17.31 6.75 28.12
N ALA A 406 18.64 6.60 28.12
CA ALA A 406 19.57 7.71 28.31
C ALA A 406 19.48 8.75 27.20
N ILE A 407 19.42 8.31 25.93
CA ILE A 407 19.21 9.20 24.77
C ILE A 407 17.89 9.96 24.90
N LEU A 408 16.80 9.27 25.25
CA LEU A 408 15.49 9.90 25.41
C LEU A 408 15.48 10.91 26.57
N ALA A 409 16.05 10.56 27.73
CA ALA A 409 16.16 11.46 28.88
C ALA A 409 16.99 12.71 28.55
N ALA A 410 18.11 12.54 27.84
CA ALA A 410 18.95 13.64 27.40
C ALA A 410 18.25 14.57 26.38
N LYS A 411 17.46 14.00 25.46
CA LYS A 411 16.61 14.77 24.53
C LYS A 411 15.46 15.49 25.21
N LEU A 412 15.05 15.04 26.40
CA LEU A 412 14.11 15.73 27.29
C LEU A 412 14.82 16.71 28.24
N HIS A 413 16.10 16.99 27.99
CA HIS A 413 16.93 17.93 28.74
C HIS A 413 17.10 17.60 30.24
N ALA A 414 17.01 16.32 30.61
CA ALA A 414 17.34 15.86 31.94
C ALA A 414 18.86 15.85 32.19
N LYS A 415 19.28 15.90 33.45
CA LYS A 415 20.66 15.61 33.86
C LYS A 415 20.83 14.09 33.92
N THR A 416 21.27 13.51 32.80
CA THR A 416 21.25 12.07 32.56
C THR A 416 22.56 11.39 32.98
N PHE A 417 22.47 10.39 33.85
CA PHE A 417 23.58 9.56 34.27
C PHE A 417 23.31 8.11 33.90
N ILE A 418 24.15 7.52 33.03
CA ILE A 418 24.12 6.09 32.72
C ILE A 418 25.19 5.39 33.57
N VAL A 419 24.77 4.38 34.33
CA VAL A 419 25.59 3.77 35.37
C VAL A 419 25.84 2.31 35.03
N GLU A 420 27.11 1.96 34.77
CA GLU A 420 27.53 0.58 34.64
C GLU A 420 27.72 -0.03 36.02
N THR A 421 26.96 -1.08 36.31
CA THR A 421 26.89 -1.72 37.61
C THR A 421 27.62 -3.07 37.64
N TRP A 422 28.05 -3.58 36.48
CA TRP A 422 28.73 -4.86 36.38
C TRP A 422 30.22 -4.73 36.69
N ASP A 423 30.66 -5.41 37.74
CA ASP A 423 32.04 -5.41 38.26
C ASP A 423 33.10 -5.87 37.24
N LYS A 424 32.71 -6.67 36.24
CA LYS A 424 33.61 -7.11 35.15
C LYS A 424 33.77 -6.10 34.02
N SER A 425 33.05 -4.98 34.05
CA SER A 425 33.24 -3.87 33.13
C SER A 425 34.38 -2.96 33.59
N ASN A 426 34.60 -1.82 32.94
CA ASN A 426 35.64 -0.87 33.31
C ASN A 426 35.29 0.57 32.91
N ILE A 427 36.06 1.52 33.45
CA ILE A 427 35.87 2.96 33.24
C ILE A 427 36.04 3.33 31.76
N GLU A 428 36.96 2.70 31.05
CA GLU A 428 37.23 2.96 29.62
C GLU A 428 36.00 2.63 28.77
N ALA A 429 35.37 1.47 29.00
CA ALA A 429 34.15 1.04 28.31
C ALA A 429 32.97 2.00 28.58
N VAL A 430 32.87 2.51 29.80
CA VAL A 430 31.84 3.50 30.17
C VAL A 430 32.09 4.84 29.48
N LYS A 431 33.35 5.27 29.34
CA LYS A 431 33.70 6.50 28.61
C LYS A 431 33.45 6.39 27.11
N GLU A 432 33.73 5.23 26.51
CA GLU A 432 33.40 4.95 25.12
C GLU A 432 31.88 4.99 24.91
N LEU A 433 31.12 4.35 25.82
CA LEU A 433 29.67 4.39 25.80
C LEU A 433 29.13 5.82 25.95
N GLU A 434 29.67 6.61 26.88
CA GLU A 434 29.30 8.02 27.05
C GLU A 434 29.47 8.78 25.72
N LYS A 435 30.61 8.61 25.06
CA LYS A 435 30.89 9.27 23.78
C LYS A 435 29.86 8.87 22.72
N ASP A 436 29.65 7.56 22.51
CA ASP A 436 28.73 7.04 21.51
C ASP A 436 27.29 7.55 21.72
N LEU A 437 26.81 7.54 22.98
CA LEU A 437 25.46 7.98 23.31
C LEU A 437 25.27 9.49 23.11
N ASN A 438 26.29 10.31 23.43
CA ASN A 438 26.21 11.75 23.19
C ASN A 438 26.22 12.07 21.68
N GLU A 439 27.04 11.34 20.89
CA GLU A 439 27.02 11.47 19.43
C GLU A 439 25.65 11.10 18.84
N GLU A 440 25.03 10.03 19.33
CA GLU A 440 23.71 9.60 18.88
C GLU A 440 22.56 10.52 19.35
N ALA A 441 22.65 11.05 20.56
CA ALA A 441 21.64 11.97 21.10
C ALA A 441 21.57 13.28 20.32
N GLY A 442 22.70 13.74 19.79
CA GLY A 442 22.84 14.93 18.96
C GLY A 442 22.98 16.23 19.77
N GLU A 443 23.32 17.33 19.09
CA GLU A 443 23.75 18.60 19.71
C GLU A 443 22.67 19.30 20.56
N ASN A 444 21.40 19.00 20.31
CA ASN A 444 20.29 19.60 21.07
C ASN A 444 20.01 18.88 22.40
N ALA A 445 20.61 17.72 22.66
CA ALA A 445 20.41 16.97 23.90
C ALA A 445 21.34 17.48 25.01
N THR A 446 20.95 17.29 26.28
CA THR A 446 21.89 17.48 27.40
C THR A 446 22.97 16.41 27.40
N LYS A 447 24.13 16.72 27.98
CA LYS A 447 25.23 15.76 28.08
C LYS A 447 24.82 14.55 28.92
N ILE A 448 24.96 13.35 28.35
CA ILE A 448 24.89 12.08 29.08
C ILE A 448 26.23 11.88 29.78
N VAL A 449 26.20 11.54 31.07
CA VAL A 449 27.40 11.24 31.86
C VAL A 449 27.47 9.75 32.16
N GLY A 450 28.57 9.11 31.76
CA GLY A 450 28.85 7.71 32.09
C GLY A 450 29.50 7.58 33.46
N VAL A 451 29.00 6.67 34.30
CA VAL A 451 29.58 6.38 35.62
C VAL A 451 29.80 4.88 35.78
N PHE A 452 30.99 4.49 36.23
CA PHE A 452 31.27 3.12 36.65
C PHE A 452 31.04 3.02 38.16
N ALA A 453 30.04 2.24 38.58
CA ALA A 453 29.66 2.08 39.98
C ALA A 453 29.32 0.61 40.29
N PRO A 454 30.32 -0.27 40.33
CA PRO A 454 30.12 -1.70 40.58
C PRO A 454 29.62 -2.00 42.01
N THR A 455 29.93 -1.17 43.00
CA THR A 455 29.51 -1.36 44.40
C THR A 455 28.21 -0.63 44.75
N ILE A 456 27.51 -1.08 45.81
CA ILE A 456 26.26 -0.43 46.27
C ILE A 456 26.54 1.00 46.74
N GLU A 457 27.65 1.25 47.42
CA GLU A 457 28.06 2.55 47.93
C GLU A 457 28.27 3.56 46.79
N GLU A 458 28.97 3.16 45.72
CA GLU A 458 29.16 4.00 44.54
C GLU A 458 27.82 4.30 43.83
N ARG A 459 26.92 3.31 43.75
CA ARG A 459 25.58 3.52 43.18
C ARG A 459 24.78 4.52 44.01
N LEU A 460 24.84 4.42 45.34
CA LEU A 460 24.17 5.35 46.27
C LEU A 460 24.66 6.79 46.09
N GLU A 461 25.97 7.00 45.91
CA GLU A 461 26.52 8.32 45.63
C GLU A 461 25.96 8.94 44.35
N VAL A 462 25.66 8.12 43.34
CA VAL A 462 25.01 8.59 42.11
C VAL A 462 23.54 8.92 42.34
N VAL A 463 22.79 8.11 43.10
CA VAL A 463 21.33 8.25 43.22
C VAL A 463 20.83 9.13 44.37
N LYS A 464 21.67 9.52 45.34
CA LYS A 464 21.24 10.30 46.50
C LYS A 464 20.45 11.56 46.12
N ASP A 465 20.96 12.30 45.14
CA ASP A 465 20.35 13.53 44.60
C ASP A 465 19.50 13.30 43.34
N ALA A 466 19.17 12.04 43.02
CA ALA A 466 18.35 11.73 41.85
C ALA A 466 16.86 11.95 42.14
N ASP A 467 16.16 12.53 41.17
CA ASP A 467 14.69 12.64 41.15
C ASP A 467 14.06 11.34 40.61
N ILE A 468 14.75 10.71 39.64
CA ILE A 468 14.27 9.54 38.92
C ILE A 468 15.38 8.49 38.88
N ILE A 469 15.03 7.25 39.19
CA ILE A 469 15.94 6.10 39.12
C ILE A 469 15.32 5.04 38.21
N TRP A 470 16.02 4.66 37.14
CA TRP A 470 15.60 3.57 36.26
C TRP A 470 16.53 2.38 36.43
N SER A 471 16.03 1.30 37.04
CA SER A 471 16.70 0.00 37.10
C SER A 471 16.44 -0.78 35.80
N LEU A 472 17.41 -0.72 34.89
CA LEU A 472 17.36 -1.30 33.54
C LEU A 472 18.49 -2.32 33.32
N ALA A 473 18.88 -3.00 34.41
CA ALA A 473 19.92 -4.02 34.41
C ALA A 473 19.43 -5.37 33.86
N ALA A 474 20.35 -6.34 33.79
CA ALA A 474 20.04 -7.69 33.33
C ALA A 474 19.03 -8.39 34.27
N ALA A 475 18.31 -9.37 33.72
CA ALA A 475 17.33 -10.15 34.47
C ALA A 475 17.98 -10.87 35.66
N GLY A 476 17.32 -10.85 36.82
CA GLY A 476 17.81 -11.48 38.06
C GLY A 476 18.98 -10.75 38.72
N VAL A 477 19.28 -9.51 38.34
CA VAL A 477 20.33 -8.69 38.96
C VAL A 477 19.72 -7.68 39.92
N GLU A 478 20.12 -7.75 41.19
CA GLU A 478 19.78 -6.75 42.20
C GLU A 478 20.73 -5.54 42.12
N ILE A 479 20.15 -4.34 42.11
CA ILE A 479 20.87 -3.06 42.04
C ILE A 479 20.91 -2.37 43.40
N PHE A 480 19.78 -2.33 44.11
CA PHE A 480 19.67 -1.73 45.43
C PHE A 480 18.99 -2.68 46.42
N SER A 481 19.68 -2.99 47.51
CA SER A 481 19.15 -3.73 48.65
C SER A 481 18.20 -2.86 49.49
N ALA A 482 17.45 -3.47 50.41
CA ALA A 482 16.60 -2.75 51.36
C ALA A 482 17.38 -1.72 52.19
N ASP A 483 18.59 -2.08 52.65
CA ASP A 483 19.46 -1.18 53.41
C ASP A 483 19.92 0.02 52.58
N ALA A 484 20.15 -0.16 51.28
CA ALA A 484 20.48 0.93 50.36
C ALA A 484 19.27 1.84 50.14
N MET A 485 18.09 1.27 49.91
CA MET A 485 16.85 2.02 49.70
C MET A 485 16.46 2.86 50.92
N ASN A 486 16.66 2.35 52.13
CA ASN A 486 16.38 3.09 53.38
C ASN A 486 17.31 4.30 53.61
N LYS A 487 18.44 4.41 52.90
CA LYS A 487 19.35 5.56 52.96
C LYS A 487 18.95 6.69 52.00
N LEU A 488 18.00 6.45 51.10
CA LEU A 488 17.57 7.44 50.13
C LEU A 488 16.52 8.37 50.74
N GLU A 489 16.69 9.66 50.52
CA GLU A 489 15.78 10.70 50.99
C GLU A 489 15.18 11.49 49.82
N GLY A 490 14.11 12.22 50.10
CA GLY A 490 13.42 13.05 49.11
C GLY A 490 12.55 12.26 48.13
N MET A 491 11.70 12.98 47.41
CA MET A 491 10.75 12.37 46.49
C MET A 491 11.47 11.76 45.28
N LYS A 492 11.24 10.46 45.04
CA LYS A 492 11.86 9.68 43.96
C LYS A 492 10.81 8.88 43.19
N ILE A 493 10.91 8.89 41.86
CA ILE A 493 10.19 7.94 41.01
C ILE A 493 11.17 6.86 40.58
N VAL A 494 10.89 5.61 40.94
CA VAL A 494 11.76 4.47 40.64
C VAL A 494 11.06 3.50 39.69
N VAL A 495 11.80 3.02 38.69
CA VAL A 495 11.31 2.04 37.73
C VAL A 495 12.18 0.81 37.78
N ASP A 496 11.57 -0.37 37.75
CA ASP A 496 12.29 -1.63 37.56
C ASP A 496 11.60 -2.47 36.48
N ILE A 497 12.37 -2.82 35.44
CA ILE A 497 11.89 -3.64 34.32
C ILE A 497 12.14 -5.13 34.52
N ASN A 498 12.77 -5.54 35.63
CA ASN A 498 13.08 -6.94 35.87
C ASN A 498 11.82 -7.75 36.24
N LEU A 499 11.61 -8.87 35.52
CA LEU A 499 10.54 -9.83 35.79
C LEU A 499 11.04 -11.08 36.53
N VAL A 500 12.35 -11.26 36.63
CA VAL A 500 13.00 -12.44 37.22
C VAL A 500 13.60 -12.04 38.58
N PRO A 501 13.15 -12.64 39.70
CA PRO A 501 13.76 -12.41 41.00
C PRO A 501 15.25 -12.85 41.05
N PRO A 502 16.11 -12.20 41.86
CA PRO A 502 15.81 -10.99 42.63
C PRO A 502 15.52 -9.81 41.71
N TYR A 503 14.60 -8.94 42.13
CA TYR A 503 14.27 -7.72 41.39
C TYR A 503 15.42 -6.72 41.49
N GLY A 504 15.46 -5.74 40.58
CA GLY A 504 16.53 -4.74 40.57
C GLY A 504 16.50 -3.83 41.79
N ILE A 505 15.32 -3.52 42.32
CA ILE A 505 15.19 -2.69 43.52
C ILE A 505 14.41 -3.46 44.57
N GLU A 506 15.03 -3.73 45.72
CA GLU A 506 14.35 -4.46 46.79
C GLU A 506 13.11 -3.71 47.28
N GLY A 507 12.00 -4.42 47.48
CA GLY A 507 10.69 -3.85 47.80
C GLY A 507 9.81 -3.51 46.59
N ILE A 508 10.37 -3.38 45.37
CA ILE A 508 9.53 -3.26 44.16
C ILE A 508 8.86 -4.59 43.84
N ARG A 509 7.65 -4.54 43.27
CA ARG A 509 6.93 -5.71 42.75
C ARG A 509 6.55 -5.44 41.30
N PRO A 510 6.49 -6.47 40.43
CA PRO A 510 6.24 -6.25 39.01
C PRO A 510 4.94 -5.50 38.71
N LYS A 511 3.93 -5.62 39.58
CA LYS A 511 2.62 -4.98 39.40
C LYS A 511 2.55 -3.53 39.88
N HIS A 512 3.58 -3.01 40.56
CA HIS A 512 3.53 -1.66 41.09
C HIS A 512 3.36 -0.65 39.95
N ASP A 513 2.42 0.27 40.12
CA ASP A 513 2.09 1.39 39.25
C ASP A 513 1.88 2.64 40.10
N ASN A 514 2.98 3.21 40.60
CA ASN A 514 3.07 4.38 41.46
C ASN A 514 2.75 4.16 42.95
N GLU A 515 2.85 2.94 43.48
CA GLU A 515 2.79 2.72 44.93
C GLU A 515 4.06 3.24 45.61
N GLU A 516 3.87 3.84 46.79
CA GLU A 516 4.97 4.21 47.69
C GLU A 516 5.52 2.95 48.36
N ILE A 517 6.79 2.64 48.09
CA ILE A 517 7.46 1.42 48.59
C ILE A 517 8.44 1.70 49.73
N TYR A 518 8.93 2.93 49.82
CA TYR A 518 9.71 3.50 50.92
C TYR A 518 9.27 4.97 51.07
N PRO A 519 9.57 5.64 52.20
CA PRO A 519 9.15 7.03 52.41
C PRO A 519 9.51 7.95 51.24
N SER A 520 8.49 8.51 50.58
CA SER A 520 8.59 9.37 49.39
C SER A 520 9.18 8.71 48.12
N ILE A 521 9.28 7.38 48.08
CA ILE A 521 9.80 6.63 46.92
C ILE A 521 8.66 5.84 46.25
N TYR A 522 8.29 6.25 45.04
CA TYR A 522 7.17 5.71 44.28
C TYR A 522 7.64 4.81 43.15
N ALA A 523 7.12 3.59 43.11
CA ALA A 523 7.62 2.52 42.27
C ALA A 523 6.74 2.21 41.06
N ILE A 524 7.39 1.88 39.94
CA ILE A 524 6.77 1.35 38.72
C ILE A 524 7.46 0.05 38.34
N GLY A 525 6.75 -1.07 38.42
CA GLY A 525 7.26 -2.40 38.11
C GLY A 525 7.05 -2.82 36.65
N ALA A 526 7.76 -3.87 36.26
CA ALA A 526 7.82 -4.37 34.89
C ALA A 526 6.46 -4.73 34.26
N ARG A 527 5.52 -5.33 35.01
CA ARG A 527 4.18 -5.68 34.49
C ARG A 527 3.30 -4.45 34.29
N ALA A 528 3.48 -3.38 35.08
CA ALA A 528 2.77 -2.12 34.86
C ALA A 528 3.21 -1.44 33.54
N LEU A 529 4.43 -1.71 33.09
CA LEU A 529 4.97 -1.26 31.80
C LEU A 529 4.63 -2.18 30.62
N GLY A 530 4.51 -3.49 30.88
CA GLY A 530 4.37 -4.51 29.83
C GLY A 530 3.22 -4.26 28.87
N GLY A 531 2.05 -3.83 29.39
CA GLY A 531 0.90 -3.49 28.54
C GLY A 531 1.17 -2.32 27.60
N LEU A 532 1.83 -1.26 28.09
CA LEU A 532 2.22 -0.12 27.25
C LEU A 532 3.23 -0.56 26.18
N LYS A 533 4.27 -1.31 26.56
CA LYS A 533 5.30 -1.84 25.65
C LYS A 533 4.68 -2.60 24.49
N SER A 534 3.84 -3.59 24.78
CA SER A 534 3.17 -4.40 23.76
C SER A 534 2.28 -3.55 22.85
N ASN A 535 1.56 -2.57 23.40
CA ASN A 535 0.71 -1.68 22.59
C ASN A 535 1.52 -0.74 21.68
N VAL A 536 2.69 -0.26 22.14
CA VAL A 536 3.59 0.57 21.33
C VAL A 536 4.11 -0.24 20.16
N GLU A 537 4.62 -1.44 20.41
CA GLU A 537 5.15 -2.33 19.38
C GLU A 537 4.08 -2.70 18.34
N ALA A 538 2.89 -3.13 18.80
CA ALA A 538 1.76 -3.44 17.92
C ALA A 538 1.35 -2.22 17.06
N SER A 539 1.37 -1.02 17.64
CA SER A 539 1.08 0.21 16.89
C SER A 539 2.16 0.56 15.87
N ILE A 540 3.44 0.29 16.15
CA ILE A 540 4.53 0.53 15.19
C ILE A 540 4.42 -0.46 14.03
N LEU A 541 4.25 -1.75 14.32
CA LEU A 541 4.07 -2.80 13.32
C LEU A 541 2.88 -2.47 12.40
N LYS A 542 1.74 -2.07 12.97
CA LYS A 542 0.56 -1.69 12.20
C LYS A 542 0.81 -0.48 11.30
N LYS A 543 1.45 0.57 11.84
CA LYS A 543 1.84 1.75 11.04
C LYS A 543 2.77 1.35 9.89
N ALA A 544 3.73 0.47 10.14
CA ALA A 544 4.67 0.01 9.13
C ALA A 544 3.97 -0.80 8.01
N ALA A 545 3.05 -1.71 8.37
CA ALA A 545 2.27 -2.49 7.42
C ALA A 545 1.46 -1.62 6.43
N ASP A 546 1.00 -0.46 6.89
CA ASP A 546 0.24 0.50 6.09
C ASP A 546 1.12 1.57 5.41
N THR A 547 2.40 1.65 5.75
CA THR A 547 3.34 2.62 5.17
C THR A 547 3.82 2.17 3.79
N ARG A 548 4.06 3.13 2.90
CA ARG A 548 4.65 2.91 1.57
C ARG A 548 5.84 3.86 1.40
N GLY A 549 6.94 3.35 0.83
CA GLY A 549 8.19 4.10 0.71
C GLY A 549 9.04 4.08 1.98
N LYS A 550 10.13 4.86 1.99
CA LYS A 550 11.11 4.86 3.08
C LYS A 550 10.56 5.51 4.34
N LYS A 551 10.45 4.75 5.42
CA LYS A 551 10.20 5.25 6.78
C LYS A 551 10.94 4.39 7.79
N ILE A 552 11.76 5.01 8.62
CA ILE A 552 12.43 4.31 9.72
C ILE A 552 11.57 4.51 10.96
N PHE A 553 11.17 3.40 11.58
CA PHE A 553 10.52 3.36 12.89
C PHE A 553 11.59 3.01 13.92
N ASN A 554 12.06 4.02 14.65
CA ASN A 554 13.08 3.88 15.69
C ASN A 554 12.54 4.32 17.06
N TYR A 555 13.44 4.49 18.04
CA TYR A 555 13.06 4.89 19.39
C TYR A 555 12.34 6.24 19.47
N ASN A 556 12.52 7.18 18.53
CA ASN A 556 11.76 8.43 18.53
C ASN A 556 10.29 8.16 18.18
N ASP A 557 10.03 7.34 17.15
CA ASP A 557 8.67 6.93 16.78
C ASP A 557 8.01 6.09 17.88
N ALA A 558 8.79 5.24 18.54
CA ALA A 558 8.32 4.45 19.67
C ALA A 558 7.95 5.33 20.87
N PHE A 559 8.77 6.32 21.21
CA PHE A 559 8.50 7.26 22.29
C PHE A 559 7.28 8.13 22.02
N GLU A 560 7.16 8.70 20.81
CA GLU A 560 5.98 9.47 20.41
C GLU A 560 4.70 8.61 20.47
N THR A 561 4.80 7.34 20.04
CA THR A 561 3.68 6.39 20.12
C THR A 561 3.33 6.05 21.56
N ALA A 562 4.32 5.85 22.43
CA ALA A 562 4.11 5.59 23.86
C ALA A 562 3.39 6.76 24.56
N GLN A 563 3.83 8.00 24.31
CA GLN A 563 3.18 9.20 24.84
C GLN A 563 1.72 9.33 24.39
N LYS A 564 1.43 9.01 23.11
CA LYS A 564 0.07 9.03 22.58
C LYS A 564 -0.82 7.96 23.20
N LEU A 565 -0.29 6.76 23.44
CA LEU A 565 -1.05 5.64 23.99
C LEU A 565 -1.35 5.81 25.48
N ILE A 566 -0.40 6.34 26.26
CA ILE A 566 -0.59 6.54 27.70
C ILE A 566 -1.45 7.77 28.05
N SER A 567 -1.65 8.67 27.09
CA SER A 567 -2.49 9.86 27.26
C SER A 567 -3.96 9.63 26.90
N LYS A 568 -4.30 8.45 26.36
CA LYS A 568 -5.68 8.00 26.16
C LYS A 568 -6.18 7.32 27.42
#